data_AF-A0A949V488-F1
#
_entry.id   AF-A0A949V488-F1
#
_cell.length_a   1.000
_cell.length_b   1.000
_cell.length_c   1.000
_cell.angle_alpha   90.00
_cell.angle_beta   90.00
_cell.angle_gamma   90.00
#
_symmetry.space_group_name_H-M   'P 1'
#
loop_
_entity.id
_entity.type
_entity.pdbx_description
1 polymer ?
#
loop_
_entity_poly.entity_id
_entity_poly.type
_entity_poly.pdbx_seq_one_letter_code
_entity_poly.pdbx_strand_id
1 'polypeptide(L)'
;MLAKLTLTIDDEVISRAKIYAQRQQRSVSKIVEEYLKNVSDINRTEISTSQLDSKITNRITGMFKENYSGESYKEILSAAITEKLQ
;
A
#
# COMPACT_ATOMS: atom_id res chain seq x y z
N MET A 1 -25.63 -13.40 10.62
CA MET A 1 -25.71 -14.83 10.24
C MET A 1 -24.28 -15.34 10.06
N LEU A 2 -23.93 -16.52 10.57
CA LEU A 2 -22.58 -17.09 10.38
C LEU A 2 -22.62 -18.04 9.17
N ALA A 3 -21.76 -17.79 8.18
CA ALA A 3 -21.64 -18.63 6.97
C ALA A 3 -20.30 -19.37 6.99
N LYS A 4 -20.28 -20.60 6.49
CA LYS A 4 -19.05 -21.39 6.32
C LYS A 4 -18.65 -21.37 4.85
N LEU A 5 -17.39 -21.04 4.58
CA LEU A 5 -16.80 -21.05 3.25
C LEU A 5 -15.78 -22.20 3.16
N THR A 6 -15.98 -23.11 2.20
CA THR A 6 -15.02 -24.17 1.86
C THR A 6 -14.32 -23.78 0.57
N LEU A 7 -12.99 -23.76 0.57
CA LEU A 7 -12.17 -23.38 -0.56
C LEU A 7 -11.23 -24.53 -0.93
N THR A 8 -11.18 -24.88 -2.21
CA THR A 8 -10.19 -25.82 -2.77
C THR A 8 -9.01 -25.02 -3.30
N ILE A 9 -7.84 -25.19 -2.70
CA ILE A 9 -6.58 -24.53 -3.05
C ILE A 9 -5.41 -25.51 -2.87
N ASP A 10 -4.30 -25.23 -3.52
CA ASP A 10 -3.10 -26.07 -3.44
C ASP A 10 -2.52 -26.14 -2.02
N ASP A 11 -2.02 -27.31 -1.65
CA ASP A 11 -1.43 -27.56 -0.33
C ASP A 11 -0.23 -26.66 -0.02
N GLU A 12 0.57 -26.31 -1.04
CA GLU A 12 1.67 -25.36 -0.86
C GLU A 12 1.18 -23.98 -0.42
N VAL A 13 0.06 -23.52 -0.97
CA VAL A 13 -0.53 -22.23 -0.63
C VAL A 13 -1.03 -22.27 0.82
N ILE A 14 -1.65 -23.38 1.24
CA ILE A 14 -2.10 -23.59 2.62
C ILE A 14 -0.91 -23.54 3.59
N SER A 15 0.21 -24.18 3.24
CA SER A 15 1.42 -24.20 4.06
C SER A 15 1.99 -22.79 4.24
N ARG A 16 2.16 -22.04 3.14
CA ARG A 16 2.64 -20.65 3.18
C ARG A 16 1.69 -19.75 3.99
N ALA A 17 0.37 -19.93 3.82
CA ALA A 17 -0.63 -19.16 4.56
C ALA A 17 -0.58 -19.42 6.07
N LYS A 18 -0.40 -20.67 6.50
CA LYS A 18 -0.25 -21.03 7.92
C LYS A 18 1.01 -20.41 8.54
N ILE A 19 2.15 -20.48 7.85
CA ILE A 19 3.40 -19.84 8.30
C ILE A 19 3.20 -18.34 8.48
N TYR A 20 2.60 -17.69 7.49
CA TYR A 20 2.30 -16.25 7.57
C TYR A 20 1.37 -15.93 8.75
N ALA A 21 0.28 -16.69 8.90
CA ALA A 21 -0.70 -16.48 9.96
C ALA A 21 -0.06 -16.64 11.37
N GLN A 22 0.82 -17.63 11.54
CA GLN A 22 1.56 -17.83 12.78
C GLN A 22 2.49 -16.65 13.10
N ARG A 23 3.22 -16.14 12.10
CA ARG A 23 4.09 -14.96 12.26
C ARG A 23 3.29 -13.72 12.69
N GLN A 24 2.08 -13.57 12.16
CA GLN A 24 1.17 -12.47 12.48
C GLN A 24 0.31 -12.72 13.73
N GLN A 25 0.51 -13.84 14.45
CA GLN A 25 -0.27 -14.25 15.63
C GLN A 25 -1.79 -14.26 15.37
N ARG A 26 -2.17 -14.66 14.15
CA ARG A 26 -3.56 -14.64 13.67
C ARG A 26 -3.91 -15.98 13.03
N SER A 27 -5.21 -16.29 12.94
CA SER A 27 -5.67 -17.49 12.22
C SER A 27 -5.82 -17.19 10.72
N VAL A 28 -5.60 -18.20 9.88
CA VAL A 28 -5.81 -18.09 8.42
C VAL A 28 -7.24 -17.66 8.12
N SER A 29 -8.23 -18.23 8.81
CA SER A 29 -9.64 -17.85 8.66
C SER A 29 -9.88 -16.37 8.99
N LYS A 30 -9.21 -15.81 10.00
CA LYS A 30 -9.37 -14.39 10.35
C LYS A 30 -8.80 -13.47 9.27
N ILE A 31 -7.65 -13.85 8.71
CA ILE A 31 -7.01 -13.11 7.61
C ILE A 31 -7.92 -13.11 6.38
N VAL A 32 -8.49 -14.26 6.03
CA VAL A 32 -9.40 -14.39 4.88
C VAL A 32 -10.70 -13.60 5.12
N GLU A 33 -11.27 -13.65 6.32
CA GLU A 33 -12.45 -12.86 6.68
C GLU A 33 -12.21 -11.36 6.51
N GLU A 34 -11.08 -10.84 6.99
CA GLU A 34 -10.73 -9.43 6.85
C GLU A 34 -10.50 -9.03 5.39
N TYR A 35 -9.86 -9.89 4.60
CA TYR A 35 -9.67 -9.66 3.17
C TYR A 35 -11.01 -9.60 2.45
N LEU A 36 -11.89 -10.57 2.66
CA LEU A 36 -13.22 -10.60 2.05
C LEU A 36 -14.05 -9.38 2.47
N LYS A 37 -13.98 -8.98 3.75
CA LYS A 37 -14.65 -7.76 4.23
C LYS A 37 -14.18 -6.52 3.46
N ASN A 38 -12.86 -6.36 3.32
CA ASN A 38 -12.27 -5.22 2.61
C ASN A 38 -12.63 -5.21 1.12
N VAL A 39 -12.64 -6.37 0.45
CA VAL A 39 -12.99 -6.49 -0.97
C VAL A 39 -14.50 -6.33 -1.20
N SER A 40 -15.35 -6.76 -0.27
CA SER A 40 -16.81 -6.64 -0.36
C SER A 40 -17.35 -5.25 -0.03
N ASP A 41 -16.50 -4.38 0.49
CA ASP A 41 -16.86 -3.01 0.82
C ASP A 41 -16.93 -2.17 -0.48
N ILE A 42 -18.03 -2.33 -1.23
CA ILE A 42 -18.32 -1.63 -2.50
C ILE A 42 -18.36 -0.09 -2.29
N ASN A 43 -18.58 0.36 -1.05
CA ASN A 43 -18.51 1.78 -0.67
C ASN A 43 -17.06 2.29 -0.53
N ARG A 44 -16.05 1.43 -0.64
CA ARG A 44 -14.64 1.78 -0.68
C ARG A 44 -14.11 1.95 -2.12
N THR A 45 -15.01 2.22 -3.07
CA THR A 45 -14.65 2.79 -4.38
C THR A 45 -14.05 4.20 -4.24
N GLU A 46 -14.08 4.76 -3.03
CA GLU A 46 -13.34 5.96 -2.67
C GLU A 46 -12.46 5.68 -1.45
N ILE A 47 -11.35 4.96 -1.60
CA ILE A 47 -10.14 5.44 -0.91
C ILE A 47 -9.78 6.74 -1.62
N SER A 48 -10.56 7.74 -1.26
CA SER A 48 -10.28 9.15 -1.36
C SER A 48 -8.79 9.30 -1.10
N THR A 49 -8.04 9.61 -2.14
CA THR A 49 -6.64 10.04 -2.09
C THR A 49 -6.46 11.22 -1.12
N SER A 50 -7.56 11.81 -0.64
CA SER A 50 -7.64 12.80 0.44
C SER A 50 -7.45 12.27 1.86
N GLN A 51 -7.45 10.96 2.13
CA GLN A 51 -7.09 10.42 3.47
C GLN A 51 -5.61 10.08 3.64
N LEU A 52 -4.78 10.37 2.62
CA LEU A 52 -3.32 10.33 2.72
C LEU A 52 -2.72 11.56 3.41
N ASP A 53 -3.52 12.27 4.23
CA ASP A 53 -3.03 13.25 5.20
C ASP A 53 -2.32 12.57 6.38
N SER A 54 -1.29 11.78 6.07
CA SER A 54 -0.32 11.42 7.09
C SER A 54 0.52 12.67 7.38
N LYS A 55 0.62 13.06 8.66
CA LYS A 55 1.50 14.17 9.09
C LYS A 55 2.94 13.99 8.57
N ILE A 56 3.36 12.74 8.32
CA ILE A 56 4.67 12.39 7.81
C ILE A 56 4.80 12.79 6.34
N THR A 57 3.85 12.39 5.48
CA THR A 57 3.83 12.75 4.05
C THR A 57 3.66 14.27 3.85
N ASN A 58 2.85 14.93 4.66
CA ASN A 58 2.73 16.40 4.63
C ASN A 58 4.00 17.13 5.08
N ARG A 59 4.74 16.57 6.04
CA ARG A 59 6.07 17.09 6.42
C ARG A 59 7.11 16.91 5.33
N ILE A 60 7.11 15.76 4.65
CA ILE A 60 8.06 15.48 3.56
C ILE A 60 7.77 16.40 2.37
N THR A 61 6.51 16.59 1.97
CA THR A 61 6.15 17.50 0.87
C THR A 61 6.43 18.97 1.19
N GLY A 62 6.26 19.38 2.45
CA GLY A 62 6.62 20.73 2.92
C GLY A 62 8.11 21.07 2.74
N MET A 63 9.01 20.09 2.89
CA MET A 63 10.47 20.29 2.70
C MET A 63 10.84 20.65 1.26
N PHE A 64 10.02 20.23 0.29
CA PHE A 64 10.25 20.53 -1.13
C PHE A 64 9.51 21.79 -1.59
N LYS A 65 8.49 22.25 -0.86
CA LYS A 65 7.63 23.37 -1.28
C LYS A 65 8.32 24.74 -1.20
N GLU A 66 9.22 24.94 -0.24
CA GLU A 66 9.93 26.22 -0.07
C GLU A 66 10.98 26.50 -1.16
N ASN A 67 11.39 25.47 -1.92
CA ASN A 67 12.45 25.60 -2.93
C ASN A 67 11.98 25.28 -4.36
N TYR A 68 10.68 25.02 -4.58
CA TYR A 68 10.18 24.66 -5.90
C TYR A 68 9.73 25.91 -6.67
N SER A 69 10.63 26.46 -7.48
CA SER A 69 10.41 27.62 -8.37
C SER A 69 9.48 27.34 -9.57
N GLY A 70 8.84 26.16 -9.62
CA GLY A 70 8.01 25.73 -10.75
C GLY A 70 8.81 25.13 -11.91
N GLU A 71 10.10 24.86 -11.71
CA GLU A 71 10.94 24.18 -12.70
C GLU A 71 10.45 22.75 -12.98
N SER A 72 10.46 22.38 -14.25
CA SER A 72 10.04 21.05 -14.67
C SER A 72 11.03 20.02 -14.13
N TYR A 73 10.55 18.99 -13.43
CA TYR A 73 11.38 17.91 -12.88
C TYR A 73 12.36 17.31 -13.91
N LYS A 74 11.96 17.31 -15.19
CA LYS A 74 12.77 16.86 -16.31
C LYS A 74 14.03 17.71 -16.53
N GLU A 75 13.93 19.03 -16.33
CA GLU A 75 15.04 19.96 -16.52
C GLU A 75 16.08 19.81 -15.40
N ILE A 76 15.62 19.74 -14.14
CA ILE A 76 16.47 19.48 -12.97
C ILE A 76 17.23 18.16 -13.12
N LEU A 77 16.52 17.10 -13.55
CA LEU A 77 17.14 15.80 -13.76
C LEU A 77 18.22 15.85 -14.86
N SER A 78 17.95 16.56 -15.96
CA SER A 78 18.92 16.70 -17.04
C SER A 78 20.17 17.48 -16.63
N ALA A 79 20.01 18.53 -15.82
CA ALA A 79 21.12 19.30 -15.29
C ALA A 79 22.00 18.48 -14.33
N ALA A 80 21.38 17.76 -13.38
CA ALA A 80 22.10 16.92 -12.43
C ALA A 80 22.85 15.75 -13.08
N ILE A 81 22.26 15.15 -14.13
CA ILE A 81 22.94 14.10 -14.93
C ILE A 81 24.17 14.70 -15.62
N THR A 82 24.04 15.88 -16.21
CA THR A 82 25.14 16.54 -16.93
C THR A 82 26.26 16.93 -15.98
N GLU A 83 25.95 17.46 -14.79
CA GLU A 83 26.92 17.80 -13.75
C GLU A 83 27.70 16.57 -13.26
N LYS A 84 27.04 15.41 -13.10
CA LYS A 84 27.70 14.16 -12.68
C LYS A 84 28.59 13.53 -13.76
N LEU A 85 28.41 13.93 -15.01
CA LEU A 85 29.14 13.41 -16.17
C LEU A 85 30.34 14.30 -16.57
N GLN A 86 30.54 15.44 -15.88
CA GLN A 86 31.80 16.20 -15.89
C GLN A 86 32.73 15.75 -14.76
#